data_AF-A0A2E6XA15-F1
#
_entry.id   AF-A0A2E6XA15-F1
#
_cell.length_a   1.000
_cell.length_b   1.000
_cell.length_c   1.000
_cell.angle_alpha   90.00
_cell.angle_beta   90.00
_cell.angle_gamma   90.00
#
_symmetry.space_group_name_H-M   'P 1'
#
loop_
_entity.id
_entity.type
_entity.pdbx_description
1 polymer ?
#
loop_
_entity_poly.entity_id
_entity_poly.type
_entity_poly.pdbx_seq_one_letter_code
_entity_poly.pdbx_strand_id
1 'polypeptide(L)' 'MSLQERIGDLRARHQELEAALEIANTHYSNNVEVHQIKKQKLAIKDEIAQLEAQL' A
#
# COMPACT_ATOMS: atom_id res chain seq x y z
N MET A 1 19.71 -0.44 9.85
CA MET A 1 18.45 -0.34 9.09
C MET A 1 17.92 1.06 9.27
N SER A 2 18.15 1.89 8.26
CA SER A 2 17.75 3.29 8.25
C SER A 2 16.25 3.41 7.97
N LEU A 3 15.62 4.48 8.46
CA LEU A 3 14.22 4.81 8.14
C LEU A 3 13.96 4.80 6.62
N GLN A 4 14.95 5.22 5.83
CA GLN A 4 14.92 5.18 4.36
C GLN A 4 14.79 3.77 3.77
N GLU A 5 15.48 2.75 4.33
CA GLU A 5 15.32 1.36 3.88
C GLU A 5 13.90 0.87 4.17
N ARG A 6 13.37 1.20 5.36
CA ARG A 6 12.03 0.79 5.77
C ARG A 6 10.93 1.45 4.93
N ILE A 7 11.11 2.73 4.55
CA ILE A 7 10.24 3.44 3.60
C ILE A 7 10.34 2.80 2.20
N GLY A 8 11.53 2.38 1.77
CA GLY A 8 11.74 1.66 0.51
C GLY A 8 10.97 0.34 0.44
N ASP A 9 11.08 -0.49 1.49
CA ASP A 9 10.32 -1.73 1.64
C ASP A 9 8.81 -1.49 1.66
N LEU A 10 8.35 -0.48 2.41
CA LEU A 10 6.93 -0.10 2.46
C LEU A 10 6.41 0.37 1.11
N ARG A 11 7.20 1.13 0.33
CA ARG A 11 6.84 1.50 -1.04
C ARG A 11 6.76 0.29 -1.97
N ALA A 12 7.71 -0.63 -1.89
CA ALA A 12 7.67 -1.84 -2.71
C ALA A 12 6.39 -2.65 -2.45
N ARG A 13 6.05 -2.85 -1.17
CA ARG A 13 4.79 -3.51 -0.77
C ARG A 13 3.55 -2.74 -1.20
N HIS A 14 3.59 -1.40 -1.14
CA HIS A 14 2.50 -0.56 -1.66
C HIS A 14 2.30 -0.78 -3.15
N GLN A 15 3.38 -0.83 -3.93
CA GLN A 15 3.34 -1.02 -5.38
C GLN A 15 2.81 -2.41 -5.76
N GLU A 16 3.17 -3.45 -5.01
CA GLU A 16 2.61 -4.79 -5.17
C GLU A 16 1.10 -4.83 -4.85
N LEU A 17 0.68 -4.16 -3.78
CA LEU A 17 -0.74 -4.02 -3.43
C LEU A 17 -1.51 -3.21 -4.47
N GLU A 18 -0.89 -2.21 -5.11
CA GLU A 18 -1.49 -1.49 -6.23
C GLU A 18 -1.74 -2.40 -7.43
N ALA A 19 -0.73 -3.17 -7.84
CA ALA A 19 -0.89 -4.12 -8.94
C ALA A 19 -1.96 -5.17 -8.63
N ALA A 20 -1.98 -5.70 -7.41
CA ALA A 20 -3.02 -6.63 -6.96
C ALA A 20 -4.41 -5.98 -6.96
N LEU A 21 -4.51 -4.70 -6.59
CA LEU A 21 -5.76 -3.94 -6.62
C LEU A 21 -6.25 -3.70 -8.04
N GLU A 22 -5.37 -3.35 -8.97
CA GLU A 22 -5.73 -3.14 -10.38
C GLU A 22 -6.22 -4.43 -11.03
N ILE A 23 -5.55 -5.55 -10.75
CA ILE A 23 -6.00 -6.88 -11.19
C ILE A 23 -7.34 -7.23 -10.54
N ALA A 24 -7.49 -7.03 -9.22
CA ALA A 24 -8.75 -7.29 -8.53
C ALA A 24 -9.89 -6.41 -9.03
N ASN A 25 -9.64 -5.13 -9.31
CA ASN A 25 -10.63 -4.18 -9.83
C ASN A 25 -11.04 -4.50 -11.28
N THR A 26 -10.14 -5.09 -12.07
CA THR A 26 -10.40 -5.49 -13.46
C THR A 26 -11.09 -6.86 -13.52
N HIS A 27 -10.70 -7.79 -12.65
CA HIS A 27 -11.12 -9.19 -12.70
C HIS A 27 -12.31 -9.52 -11.77
N TYR A 28 -12.46 -8.79 -10.66
CA TYR A 28 -13.51 -9.03 -9.68
C TYR A 28 -14.42 -7.80 -9.55
N SER A 29 -15.71 -7.97 -9.87
CA SER A 29 -16.76 -6.97 -9.58
C SER A 29 -17.12 -6.91 -8.08
N ASN A 30 -16.44 -7.72 -7.25
CA ASN A 30 -16.70 -7.81 -5.83
C ASN A 30 -16.03 -6.64 -5.10
N ASN A 31 -16.85 -5.65 -4.73
CA ASN A 31 -16.41 -4.40 -4.12
C ASN A 31 -15.64 -4.58 -2.79
N VAL A 32 -15.78 -5.73 -2.11
CA VAL A 32 -15.19 -5.98 -0.79
C VAL A 32 -13.68 -6.14 -0.84
N GLU A 33 -13.14 -6.92 -1.77
CA GLU A 33 -11.68 -7.12 -1.90
C GLU A 33 -10.98 -5.83 -2.32
N VAL A 34 -11.56 -5.11 -3.28
CA VAL A 34 -11.06 -3.78 -3.67
C VAL A 34 -11.09 -2.82 -2.48
N HIS A 35 -12.11 -2.87 -1.62
CA HIS A 35 -12.16 -2.04 -0.40
C HIS A 35 -11.09 -2.43 0.62
N GLN A 36 -10.86 -3.73 0.83
CA GLN A 36 -9.82 -4.21 1.73
C GLN A 36 -8.42 -3.81 1.24
N ILE A 37 -8.15 -3.98 -0.05
CA ILE A 37 -6.85 -3.60 -0.62
C ILE A 37 -6.68 -2.06 -0.58
N LYS A 38 -7.73 -1.28 -0.87
CA LYS A 38 -7.69 0.20 -0.71
C LYS A 38 -7.38 0.60 0.74
N LYS A 39 -7.97 -0.10 1.71
CA LYS A 39 -7.75 0.19 3.13
C LYS A 39 -6.32 -0.17 3.57
N GLN A 40 -5.78 -1.29 3.10
CA GLN A 40 -4.37 -1.66 3.32
C GLN A 40 -3.42 -0.66 2.67
N LYS A 41 -3.72 -0.24 1.43
CA LYS A 41 -2.96 0.78 0.70
C LYS A 41 -2.95 2.11 1.45
N LEU A 42 -4.10 2.53 2.00
CA LEU A 42 -4.20 3.73 2.82
C LEU A 42 -3.36 3.63 4.10
N ALA A 43 -3.42 2.49 4.81
CA ALA A 43 -2.63 2.27 6.01
C ALA A 43 -1.12 2.31 5.73
N ILE A 44 -0.64 1.69 4.65
CA ILE A 44 0.77 1.75 4.25
C ILE A 44 1.18 3.17 3.90
N LYS A 45 0.31 3.92 3.21
CA LYS A 45 0.58 5.32 2.88
C LYS A 45 0.68 6.19 4.14
N ASP A 46 -0.18 5.96 5.13
CA ASP A 46 -0.17 6.66 6.42
C ASP A 46 1.11 6.32 7.21
N GLU A 47 1.51 5.05 7.20
CA GLU A 47 2.75 4.59 7.85
C GLU A 47 3.99 5.18 7.17
N ILE A 48 4.02 5.26 5.83
CA ILE A 48 5.07 5.98 5.09
C ILE A 48 5.09 7.46 5.47
N ALA A 49 3.92 8.12 5.51
CA ALA A 49 3.83 9.53 5.86
C ALA A 49 4.30 9.81 7.30
N GLN A 50 3.99 8.93 8.26
CA GLN A 50 4.52 9.01 9.61
C GLN A 50 6.05 8.85 9.64
N LEU A 51 6.58 7.88 8.89
CA LEU A 51 8.02 7.63 8.83
C LEU A 51 8.76 8.78 8.13
N GLU A 52 8.16 9.38 7.10
CA GLU A 52 8.68 10.58 6.42
C GLU A 52 8.61 11.81 7.34
N ALA A 53 7.58 11.95 8.17
CA ALA A 53 7.48 13.05 9.13
C ALA A 53 8.48 12.94 10.30
N GLN A 54 9.07 11.77 10.52
CA GLN A 54 10.10 11.52 11.53
C GLN A 54 11.54 11.65 10.98
N LEU A 55 11.69 11.90 9.68
CA LEU A 55 12.97 12.08 8.99
C LEU A 55 13.41 13.56 8.99
#